data_AF-A0A7S3SY22-F1
#
_entry.id   AF-A0A7S3SY22-F1
#
_cell.length_a   1.000
_cell.length_b   1.000
_cell.length_c   1.000
_cell.angle_alpha   90.00
_cell.angle_beta   90.00
_cell.angle_gamma   90.00
#
_symmetry.space_group_name_H-M   'P 1'
#
loop_
_entity.id
_entity.type
_entity.pdbx_description
1 polymer ?
#
loop_
_entity_poly.entity_id
_entity_poly.type
_entity_poly.pdbx_seq_one_letter_code
_entity_poly.pdbx_strand_id
1 'polypeptide(L)'
;EKFERPIVRKNCACQEENYECEMGFTRKVGSLECRFADDGTVPIPPQCTSSDFFYMVAHRKVIGDTCEGGWVPQKLAVPCPAGSKLSKGAVSVLGTIGMVALIMGGVTAASKSERFKGWFANVGFSQAAYVKYSHIGGAKPQ
;
A
#
# COMPACT_ATOMS: atom_id res chain seq x y z
N GLU A 1 -32.69 35.39 -45.94
CA GLU A 1 -31.54 34.56 -46.39
C GLU A 1 -30.50 34.52 -45.27
N LYS A 2 -29.87 33.36 -45.00
CA LYS A 2 -28.86 33.21 -43.95
C LYS A 2 -27.50 33.06 -44.61
N PHE A 3 -26.67 34.10 -44.54
CA PHE A 3 -25.34 34.11 -45.13
C PHE A 3 -24.37 33.32 -44.23
N GLU A 4 -23.92 32.15 -44.68
CA GLU A 4 -22.92 31.34 -43.99
C GLU A 4 -21.51 31.78 -44.41
N ARG A 5 -20.73 32.30 -43.45
CA ARG A 5 -19.33 32.66 -43.70
C ARG A 5 -18.51 31.36 -43.77
N PRO A 6 -17.69 31.14 -44.82
CA PRO A 6 -16.84 29.96 -44.88
C PRO A 6 -15.82 29.99 -43.73
N ILE A 7 -15.79 28.94 -42.91
CA ILE A 7 -14.87 28.79 -41.79
C ILE A 7 -13.79 27.78 -42.19
N VAL A 8 -12.54 28.23 -42.28
CA VAL A 8 -11.39 27.34 -42.46
C VAL A 8 -10.79 27.08 -41.08
N ARG A 9 -10.71 25.81 -40.67
CA ARG A 9 -10.06 25.39 -39.40
C ARG A 9 -8.90 24.47 -39.72
N LYS A 10 -7.80 24.63 -39.01
CA LYS A 10 -6.63 23.75 -39.05
C LYS A 10 -6.18 23.49 -37.62
N ASN A 11 -5.96 22.22 -37.28
CA ASN A 11 -5.47 21.84 -35.95
C ASN A 11 -3.96 22.08 -35.86
N CYS A 12 -3.54 22.66 -34.74
CA CYS A 12 -2.14 22.88 -34.38
C CYS A 12 -1.63 21.72 -33.52
N ALA A 13 -0.30 21.60 -33.41
CA ALA A 13 0.33 20.71 -32.44
C ALA A 13 0.01 21.17 -31.01
N CYS A 14 -0.31 20.23 -30.09
CA CYS A 14 -0.56 20.60 -28.70
C CYS A 14 0.72 21.07 -28.03
N GLN A 15 0.60 22.14 -27.24
CA GLN A 15 1.64 22.64 -26.35
C GLN A 15 1.24 22.42 -24.88
N GLU A 16 2.13 22.71 -23.93
CA GLU A 16 1.86 22.52 -22.50
C GLU A 16 0.72 23.43 -22.01
N GLU A 17 0.52 24.58 -22.65
CA GLU A 17 -0.54 25.55 -22.33
C GLU A 17 -1.94 25.08 -22.73
N ASN A 18 -2.05 24.08 -23.62
CA ASN A 18 -3.32 23.45 -23.99
C ASN A 18 -3.81 22.43 -22.95
N TYR A 19 -3.09 22.31 -21.84
CA TYR A 19 -3.41 21.41 -20.75
C TYR A 19 -3.62 22.19 -19.45
N GLU A 20 -4.61 21.73 -18.68
CA GLU A 20 -4.86 22.16 -17.31
C GLU A 20 -4.50 21.04 -16.33
N CYS A 21 -4.36 21.36 -15.05
CA CYS A 21 -4.09 20.34 -14.05
C CYS A 21 -5.28 19.39 -13.89
N GLU A 22 -4.98 18.11 -13.78
CA GLU A 22 -5.97 17.09 -13.44
C GLU A 22 -6.45 17.27 -12.00
N MET A 23 -7.62 16.70 -11.68
CA MET A 23 -8.17 16.73 -10.32
C MET A 23 -7.15 16.25 -9.28
N GLY A 24 -6.95 17.06 -8.23
CA GLY A 24 -5.99 16.82 -7.15
C GLY A 24 -4.56 17.27 -7.44
N PHE A 25 -4.34 17.93 -8.58
CA PHE A 25 -3.11 18.64 -8.89
C PHE A 25 -3.34 20.15 -8.94
N THR A 26 -2.37 20.90 -8.44
CA THR A 26 -2.37 22.36 -8.49
C THR A 26 -1.05 22.86 -9.05
N ARG A 27 -1.10 24.02 -9.69
CA ARG A 27 0.09 24.71 -10.23
C ARG A 27 0.26 26.06 -9.55
N LYS A 28 1.50 26.51 -9.45
CA LYS A 28 1.80 27.87 -9.00
C LYS A 28 1.42 28.88 -10.09
N VAL A 29 1.06 30.10 -9.67
CA VAL A 29 0.82 31.21 -10.60
C VAL A 29 2.10 31.45 -11.41
N GLY A 30 1.96 31.49 -12.74
CA GLY A 30 3.09 31.65 -13.67
C GLY A 30 3.87 30.36 -13.97
N SER A 31 3.44 29.20 -13.45
CA SER A 31 3.97 27.89 -13.83
C SER A 31 2.91 27.05 -14.57
N LEU A 32 3.37 26.21 -15.48
CA LEU A 32 2.58 25.17 -16.16
C LEU A 32 2.77 23.78 -15.49
N GLU A 33 3.70 23.68 -14.54
CA GLU A 33 3.97 22.44 -13.81
C GLU A 33 2.87 22.19 -12.76
N CYS A 34 2.15 21.07 -12.93
CA CYS A 34 1.13 20.60 -12.01
C CYS A 34 1.76 19.68 -10.94
N ARG A 35 1.51 19.99 -9.66
CA ARG A 35 2.01 19.24 -8.50
C ARG A 35 0.85 18.70 -7.67
N PHE A 36 1.08 17.58 -7.01
CA PHE A 36 0.10 16.94 -6.14
C PHE A 36 -0.30 17.88 -4.98
N ALA A 37 -1.61 18.07 -4.77
CA ALA A 37 -2.15 19.05 -3.83
C ALA A 37 -2.65 18.45 -2.50
N ASP A 38 -2.60 17.12 -2.34
CA ASP A 38 -3.08 16.38 -1.16
C ASP A 38 -4.44 16.85 -0.61
N ASP A 39 -5.38 17.13 -1.52
CA ASP A 39 -6.73 17.63 -1.21
C ASP A 39 -7.78 16.51 -1.14
N GLY A 40 -7.35 15.25 -1.31
CA GLY A 40 -8.23 14.07 -1.31
C GLY A 40 -9.11 13.94 -2.56
N THR A 41 -8.93 14.77 -3.59
CA THR A 41 -9.74 14.70 -4.82
C THR A 41 -9.15 13.75 -5.87
N VAL A 42 -7.90 13.29 -5.67
CA VAL A 42 -7.26 12.31 -6.55
C VAL A 42 -8.00 10.97 -6.50
N PRO A 43 -8.39 10.39 -7.65
CA PRO A 43 -8.96 9.06 -7.71
C PRO A 43 -7.91 8.00 -7.32
N ILE A 44 -8.06 7.43 -6.13
CA ILE A 44 -7.15 6.41 -5.61
C ILE A 44 -7.51 5.05 -6.20
N PRO A 45 -6.56 4.34 -6.84
CA PRO A 45 -6.82 3.02 -7.38
C PRO A 45 -7.04 1.98 -6.25
N PRO A 46 -7.86 0.94 -6.47
CA PRO A 46 -8.15 -0.07 -5.44
C PRO A 46 -6.91 -0.88 -5.02
N GLN A 47 -5.88 -0.94 -5.86
CA GLN A 47 -4.61 -1.59 -5.57
C GLN A 47 -3.63 -0.73 -4.74
N CYS A 48 -3.98 0.51 -4.37
CA CYS A 48 -3.12 1.34 -3.52
C CYS A 48 -2.97 0.69 -2.14
N THR A 49 -1.75 0.34 -1.75
CA THR A 49 -1.45 -0.16 -0.41
C THR A 49 -0.78 0.92 0.44
N SER A 50 -0.90 0.80 1.77
CA SER A 50 -0.25 1.72 2.70
C SER A 50 1.24 1.86 2.38
N SER A 51 1.72 3.11 2.30
CA SER A 51 3.12 3.46 1.99
C SER A 51 3.61 3.17 0.57
N ASP A 52 2.70 2.91 -0.39
CA ASP A 52 3.04 2.74 -1.80
C ASP A 52 2.82 4.03 -2.62
N PHE A 53 3.33 4.05 -3.86
CA PHE A 53 3.12 5.13 -4.83
C PHE A 53 2.42 4.59 -6.08
N PHE A 54 1.51 5.38 -6.65
CA PHE A 54 0.90 5.08 -7.94
C PHE A 54 1.18 6.19 -8.93
N TYR A 55 1.22 5.83 -10.22
CA TYR A 55 1.52 6.76 -11.29
C TYR A 55 0.25 7.21 -11.99
N MET A 56 0.04 8.52 -12.04
CA MET A 56 -1.09 9.13 -12.74
C MET A 56 -0.65 10.33 -13.56
N VAL A 57 -1.45 10.69 -14.56
CA VAL A 57 -1.19 11.86 -15.40
C VAL A 57 -1.63 13.11 -14.63
N ALA A 58 -0.74 14.10 -14.52
CA ALA A 58 -0.98 15.30 -13.73
C ALA A 58 -1.75 16.40 -14.50
N HIS A 59 -1.88 16.24 -15.81
CA HIS A 59 -2.45 17.22 -16.72
C HIS A 59 -3.53 16.58 -17.58
N ARG A 60 -4.55 17.37 -17.92
CA ARG A 60 -5.63 17.00 -18.84
C ARG A 60 -5.83 18.09 -19.88
N LYS A 61 -6.32 17.71 -21.07
CA LYS A 61 -6.56 18.69 -22.14
C LYS A 61 -7.65 19.66 -21.74
N VAL A 62 -7.46 20.95 -22.01
CA VAL A 62 -8.46 21.99 -21.76
C VAL A 62 -9.73 21.69 -22.57
N ILE A 63 -10.89 21.85 -21.94
CA ILE A 63 -12.17 21.58 -22.58
C ILE A 63 -12.36 22.57 -23.75
N GLY A 64 -12.53 22.04 -24.96
CA GLY A 64 -12.70 22.83 -26.18
C GLY A 64 -11.45 22.94 -27.05
N ASP A 65 -10.28 22.54 -26.54
CA ASP A 65 -9.06 22.49 -27.36
C ASP A 65 -9.10 21.33 -28.34
N THR A 66 -8.80 21.63 -29.61
CA THR A 66 -8.82 20.69 -30.75
C THR A 66 -7.42 20.38 -31.28
N CYS A 67 -6.39 20.72 -30.52
CA CYS A 67 -5.01 20.43 -30.89
C CYS A 67 -4.76 18.91 -31.02
N GLU A 68 -3.84 18.55 -31.92
CA GLU A 68 -3.50 17.16 -32.25
C GLU A 68 -1.99 16.95 -32.24
N GLY A 69 -1.53 15.83 -31.64
CA GLY A 69 -0.10 15.55 -31.50
C GLY A 69 0.63 16.57 -30.63
N GLY A 70 1.95 16.65 -30.76
CA GLY A 70 2.78 17.59 -30.00
C GLY A 70 3.15 17.06 -28.62
N TRP A 71 3.07 17.93 -27.62
CA TRP A 71 3.44 17.64 -26.24
C TRP A 71 2.47 16.65 -25.59
N VAL A 72 3.01 15.72 -24.79
CA VAL A 72 2.24 14.69 -24.08
C VAL A 72 2.58 14.78 -22.60
N PRO A 73 1.56 14.81 -21.72
CA PRO A 73 1.78 14.96 -20.29
C PRO A 73 2.47 13.72 -19.70
N GLN A 74 3.37 13.97 -18.75
CA GLN A 74 4.11 12.92 -18.04
C GLN A 74 3.29 12.35 -16.89
N LYS A 75 3.59 11.10 -16.52
CA LYS A 75 3.02 10.47 -15.33
C LYS A 75 3.85 10.86 -14.10
N LEU A 76 3.19 11.36 -13.07
CA LEU A 76 3.79 11.67 -11.77
C LEU A 76 3.47 10.58 -10.75
N ALA A 77 4.41 10.35 -9.83
CA ALA A 77 4.22 9.47 -8.69
C ALA A 77 3.42 10.20 -7.61
N VAL A 78 2.29 9.62 -7.20
CA VAL A 78 1.42 10.12 -6.14
C VAL A 78 1.44 9.11 -4.98
N PRO A 79 1.64 9.57 -3.73
CA PRO A 79 1.61 8.69 -2.57
C PRO A 79 0.19 8.16 -2.30
N CYS A 80 0.08 6.89 -1.90
CA CYS A 80 -1.17 6.35 -1.38
C CYS A 80 -1.54 7.03 -0.05
N PRO A 81 -2.84 7.27 0.21
CA PRO A 81 -3.29 7.91 1.45
C PRO A 81 -3.00 7.03 2.67
N ALA A 82 -2.82 7.67 3.84
CA ALA A 82 -2.48 6.99 5.10
C ALA A 82 -3.54 5.96 5.57
N GLY A 83 -4.79 6.07 5.13
CA GLY A 83 -5.88 5.13 5.44
C GLY A 83 -6.05 3.96 4.47
N SER A 84 -5.15 3.78 3.51
CA SER A 84 -5.21 2.69 2.54
C SER A 84 -4.98 1.32 3.20
N LYS A 85 -5.50 0.25 2.59
CA LYS A 85 -5.38 -1.12 3.11
C LYS A 85 -3.91 -1.54 3.16
N LEU A 86 -3.54 -2.28 4.22
CA LEU A 86 -2.22 -2.90 4.28
C LEU A 86 -2.07 -3.91 3.13
N SER A 87 -0.85 -4.01 2.59
CA SER A 87 -0.53 -5.02 1.59
C SER A 87 -0.84 -6.42 2.11
N LYS A 88 -1.33 -7.32 1.23
CA LYS A 88 -1.61 -8.73 1.57
C LYS A 88 -0.41 -9.41 2.24
N GLY A 89 0.80 -9.06 1.83
CA GLY A 89 2.03 -9.55 2.47
C GLY A 89 2.16 -9.09 3.91
N ALA A 90 1.95 -7.80 4.18
CA ALA A 90 2.00 -7.25 5.54
C ALA A 90 0.91 -7.86 6.44
N VAL A 91 -0.31 -8.01 5.93
CA VAL A 91 -1.42 -8.67 6.65
C VAL A 91 -1.08 -10.13 6.97
N SER A 92 -0.48 -10.85 6.01
CA SER A 92 -0.06 -12.24 6.20
C SER A 92 0.99 -12.35 7.31
N VAL A 93 2.02 -11.50 7.29
CA VAL A 93 3.08 -11.51 8.30
C VAL A 93 2.51 -11.19 9.68
N LEU A 94 1.69 -10.13 9.81
CA LEU A 94 1.03 -9.79 11.07
C LEU A 94 0.13 -10.92 11.57
N GLY A 95 -0.58 -11.59 10.67
CA GLY A 95 -1.39 -12.77 10.98
C GLY A 95 -0.56 -13.92 11.53
N THR A 96 0.59 -14.24 10.91
CA THR A 96 1.49 -15.29 11.41
C THR A 96 2.07 -14.97 12.78
N ILE A 97 2.49 -13.72 13.01
CA ILE A 97 3.02 -13.28 14.31
C ILE A 97 1.94 -13.38 15.40
N GLY A 98 0.71 -12.94 15.09
CA GLY A 98 -0.44 -13.07 15.98
C GLY A 98 -0.77 -14.53 16.30
N MET A 99 -0.76 -15.41 15.30
CA MET A 99 -1.01 -16.84 15.49
C MET A 99 0.04 -17.49 16.40
N VAL A 100 1.33 -17.20 16.18
CA VAL A 100 2.41 -17.71 17.03
C VAL A 100 2.27 -17.21 18.46
N ALA A 101 1.94 -15.93 18.67
CA ALA A 101 1.70 -15.37 20.00
C ALA A 101 0.51 -16.03 20.72
N LEU A 102 -0.58 -16.32 19.99
CA LEU A 102 -1.73 -17.04 20.53
C LEU A 102 -1.39 -18.48 20.91
N ILE A 103 -0.60 -19.19 20.07
CA ILE A 103 -0.14 -20.54 20.39
C ILE A 103 0.75 -20.52 21.63
N MET A 104 1.72 -19.60 21.70
CA MET A 104 2.61 -19.46 22.86
C MET A 104 1.84 -19.09 24.14
N GLY A 105 0.87 -18.19 24.04
CA GLY A 105 -0.04 -17.85 25.15
C GLY A 105 -0.90 -19.04 25.57
N GLY A 106 -1.45 -19.78 24.61
CA GLY A 106 -2.26 -20.98 24.83
C GLY A 106 -1.47 -22.09 25.52
N VAL A 107 -0.24 -22.37 25.07
CA VAL A 107 0.67 -23.33 25.72
C VAL A 107 0.99 -22.89 27.14
N THR A 108 1.26 -21.60 27.37
CA THR A 108 1.55 -21.06 28.70
C THR A 108 0.34 -21.14 29.65
N ALA A 109 -0.87 -20.96 29.13
CA ALA A 109 -2.11 -21.10 29.90
C ALA A 109 -2.40 -22.59 30.21
N ALA A 110 -2.22 -23.46 29.22
CA ALA A 110 -2.43 -24.89 29.37
C ALA A 110 -1.42 -25.53 30.34
N SER A 111 -0.15 -25.10 30.33
CA SER A 111 0.88 -25.56 31.26
C SER A 111 0.60 -25.17 32.72
N LYS A 112 -0.18 -24.11 32.96
CA LYS A 112 -0.62 -23.72 34.30
C LYS A 112 -1.84 -24.50 34.80
N SER A 113 -2.55 -25.21 33.91
CA SER A 113 -3.72 -25.99 34.29
C SER A 113 -3.32 -27.39 34.78
N GLU A 114 -3.74 -27.73 35.99
CA GLU A 114 -3.42 -29.03 36.63
C GLU A 114 -3.95 -30.24 35.84
N ARG A 115 -4.95 -30.04 34.96
CA ARG A 115 -5.53 -31.08 34.09
C ARG A 115 -4.67 -31.46 32.90
N PHE A 116 -3.87 -30.54 32.38
CA PHE A 116 -3.08 -30.78 31.17
C PHE A 116 -1.58 -30.96 31.44
N LYS A 117 -1.15 -30.81 32.70
CA LYS A 117 0.22 -31.01 33.17
C LYS A 117 0.84 -32.35 32.70
N GLY A 118 0.05 -33.44 32.69
CA GLY A 118 0.49 -34.76 32.23
C GLY A 118 0.66 -34.90 30.70
N TRP A 119 -0.07 -34.10 29.91
CA TRP A 119 0.07 -34.09 28.46
C TRP A 119 1.29 -33.28 28.02
N PHE A 120 1.54 -32.13 28.65
CA PHE A 120 2.65 -31.24 28.29
C PHE A 120 4.01 -31.64 28.88
N ALA A 121 4.05 -32.43 29.95
CA ALA A 121 5.31 -32.91 30.54
C ALA A 121 6.15 -33.79 29.59
N ASN A 122 5.52 -34.47 28.63
CA ASN A 122 6.18 -35.37 27.68
C ASN A 122 6.32 -34.77 26.26
N VAL A 123 5.83 -33.55 26.04
CA VAL A 123 5.86 -32.86 24.74
C VAL A 123 6.94 -31.78 24.79
N GLY A 124 8.19 -32.21 24.97
CA GLY A 124 9.33 -31.32 25.07
C GLY A 124 10.63 -32.07 24.78
N PHE A 125 11.20 -31.85 23.60
CA PHE A 125 12.58 -32.20 23.26
C PHE A 125 12.98 -33.68 23.45
N SER A 126 12.41 -34.60 22.65
CA SER A 126 13.04 -35.92 22.45
C SER A 126 14.44 -35.82 21.81
N GLN A 127 14.77 -34.67 21.21
CA GLN A 127 16.11 -34.31 20.75
C GLN A 127 17.07 -33.90 21.90
N ALA A 128 16.60 -33.63 23.13
CA ALA A 128 17.50 -33.44 24.27
C ALA A 128 17.81 -34.76 24.96
N ALA A 129 17.05 -35.83 24.71
CA ALA A 129 17.29 -37.15 25.31
C ALA A 129 18.60 -37.79 24.83
N TYR A 130 19.14 -37.40 23.65
CA TYR A 130 20.44 -37.89 23.19
C TYR A 130 21.63 -37.11 23.79
N VAL A 131 21.40 -35.94 24.39
CA VAL A 131 22.46 -35.16 25.03
C VAL A 131 22.34 -35.31 26.54
N LYS A 132 23.20 -36.18 27.06
CA LYS A 132 23.28 -36.63 28.45
C LYS A 132 23.81 -35.53 29.39
N TYR A 133 23.21 -34.34 29.44
CA TYR A 133 23.55 -33.38 30.48
C TYR A 133 22.79 -33.75 31.76
N SER A 134 23.55 -34.32 32.69
CA SER A 134 23.15 -34.66 34.05
C SER A 134 22.42 -33.50 34.72
N HIS A 135 21.23 -33.77 35.29
CA HIS A 135 20.65 -32.93 36.33
C HIS A 135 21.58 -32.90 37.54
N ILE A 136 22.43 -31.88 37.64
CA ILE A 136 23.08 -31.51 38.90
C ILE A 136 22.03 -30.71 39.69
N GLY A 137 21.39 -31.35 40.67
CA GLY A 137 20.54 -30.63 41.64
C GLY A 137 19.22 -31.29 42.06
N GLY A 138 18.85 -32.47 41.54
CA GLY A 138 17.65 -33.18 41.99
C GLY A 138 17.93 -34.03 43.23
N ALA A 139 17.40 -33.65 44.39
CA ALA A 139 17.48 -34.41 45.64
C ALA A 139 16.96 -35.85 45.46
N LYS A 140 17.67 -36.82 46.06
CA LYS A 140 17.28 -38.24 46.06
C LYS A 140 16.00 -38.45 46.87
N PRO A 141 14.96 -39.12 46.35
CA PRO A 141 13.93 -39.69 47.21
C PRO A 141 14.46 -40.97 47.88
N GLN A 142 14.08 -41.14 49.15
CA GLN A 142 14.24 -42.40 49.90
C GLN A 142 13.35 -43.49 49.32
#